data_AF-A0A0N1AB75-F1
#
_entry.id   AF-A0A0N1AB75-F1
#
_cell.length_a   1.000
_cell.length_b   1.000
_cell.length_c   1.000
_cell.angle_alpha   90.00
_cell.angle_beta   90.00
_cell.angle_gamma   90.00
#
_symmetry.space_group_name_H-M   'P 1'
#
loop_
_entity.id
_entity.type
_entity.pdbx_description
1 polymer ?
#
loop_
_entity_poly.entity_id
_entity_poly.type
_entity_poly.pdbx_seq_one_letter_code
_entity_poly.pdbx_strand_id
1 'polypeptide(L)'
;MPTHQALLWPLTLAFAAFSTWVLWQLGFIGIWQGGFANLGAMQITFDLIIACTLLVGFIARDCRARGRPWWPWALLTLAVGSLGPLAYLLWPRRKA
;
A
#
# COMPACT_ATOMS: atom_id res chain seq x y z
N MET A 1 -1.34 -3.05 -22.76
CA MET A 1 -1.55 -3.20 -21.30
C MET A 1 -3.04 -3.33 -21.06
N PRO A 2 -3.52 -4.22 -20.16
CA PRO A 2 -4.92 -4.17 -19.75
C PRO A 2 -5.22 -2.77 -19.18
N THR A 3 -6.38 -2.21 -19.53
CA THR A 3 -6.75 -0.79 -19.31
C THR A 3 -6.58 -0.32 -17.87
N HIS A 4 -6.80 -1.17 -16.88
CA HIS A 4 -6.60 -0.84 -15.46
C HIS A 4 -5.12 -0.60 -15.09
N GLN A 5 -4.17 -1.31 -15.73
CA GLN A 5 -2.74 -1.12 -15.44
C GLN A 5 -2.23 0.24 -15.94
N ALA A 6 -2.80 0.75 -17.04
CA ALA A 6 -2.44 2.06 -17.56
C ALA A 6 -2.77 3.20 -16.58
N LEU A 7 -3.78 3.03 -15.73
CA LEU A 7 -4.14 3.99 -14.68
C LEU A 7 -3.37 3.75 -13.37
N LEU A 8 -3.11 2.49 -13.03
CA LEU A 8 -2.41 2.15 -11.79
C LEU A 8 -0.95 2.61 -11.79
N TRP A 9 -0.26 2.55 -12.93
CA TRP A 9 1.14 3.00 -13.04
C TRP A 9 1.34 4.48 -12.69
N PRO A 10 0.70 5.45 -13.37
CA PRO A 10 0.88 6.86 -13.04
C PRO A 10 0.43 7.20 -11.63
N LEU A 11 -0.67 6.59 -11.15
CA LEU A 11 -1.12 6.73 -9.77
C LEU A 11 -0.04 6.29 -8.77
N THR A 12 0.53 5.10 -8.97
CA THR A 12 1.53 4.53 -8.07
C THR A 12 2.81 5.37 -8.09
N LEU A 13 3.26 5.81 -9.27
CA LEU A 13 4.47 6.63 -9.39
C LEU A 13 4.29 8.02 -8.75
N ALA A 14 3.17 8.69 -9.02
CA ALA A 14 2.88 9.98 -8.42
C ALA A 14 2.76 9.89 -6.90
N PHE A 15 2.05 8.88 -6.39
CA PHE A 15 1.89 8.67 -4.96
C PHE A 15 3.23 8.30 -4.30
N ALA A 16 4.03 7.42 -4.90
CA ALA A 16 5.35 7.06 -4.38
C ALA A 16 6.30 8.26 -4.32
N ALA A 17 6.29 9.12 -5.34
CA ALA A 17 7.07 10.37 -5.36
C ALA A 17 6.63 11.31 -4.23
N PHE A 18 5.32 11.49 -4.07
CA PHE A 18 4.75 12.28 -2.98
C PHE A 18 5.11 11.71 -1.60
N SER A 19 4.94 10.41 -1.38
CA SER A 19 5.30 9.75 -0.11
C SER A 19 6.78 9.89 0.21
N THR A 20 7.66 9.76 -0.79
CA THR A 20 9.11 9.94 -0.61
C THR A 20 9.44 11.39 -0.25
N TRP A 21 8.80 12.36 -0.90
CA TRP A 21 8.98 13.77 -0.59
C TRP A 21 8.50 14.11 0.82
N VAL A 22 7.34 13.61 1.24
CA VAL A 22 6.83 13.80 2.62
C VAL A 22 7.77 13.15 3.64
N LEU A 23 8.27 11.94 3.38
CA LEU A 23 9.25 11.27 4.23
C LEU A 23 10.56 12.08 4.35
N TRP A 24 11.00 12.72 3.27
CA TRP A 24 12.18 13.59 3.29
C TRP A 24 11.98 14.82 4.17
N GLN A 25 10.78 15.40 4.17
CA GLN A 25 10.48 16.62 4.91
C GLN A 25 10.18 16.36 6.40
N LEU A 26 9.37 15.34 6.70
CA LEU A 26 8.83 15.09 8.04
C LEU A 26 9.52 13.94 8.77
N GLY A 27 10.27 13.10 8.04
CA GLY A 27 10.73 11.81 8.54
C GLY A 27 9.59 10.82 8.76
N PHE A 28 9.93 9.56 9.04
CA PHE A 28 8.93 8.53 9.30
C PHE A 28 8.08 8.84 10.54
N ILE A 29 8.71 9.27 11.63
CA ILE A 29 8.03 9.57 12.90
C ILE A 29 7.13 10.81 12.77
N GLY A 30 7.54 11.85 12.02
CA GLY A 30 6.74 13.05 11.85
C GLY A 30 5.41 12.80 11.12
N ILE A 31 5.38 11.84 10.19
CA ILE A 31 4.12 11.42 9.54
C ILE A 31 3.13 10.86 10.56
N TRP A 32 3.60 10.00 11.47
CA TRP A 32 2.74 9.45 12.52
C TRP A 32 2.27 10.52 13.50
N GLN A 33 3.14 11.46 13.88
CA GLN A 33 2.74 12.60 14.72
C GLN A 33 1.59 13.40 14.07
N GLY A 34 1.65 13.64 12.76
CA GLY A 34 0.55 14.25 12.00
C GLY A 34 -0.72 13.39 12.00
N GLY A 35 -0.58 12.08 11.81
CA GLY A 35 -1.69 11.13 11.87
C GLY A 35 -2.39 11.03 13.23
N PHE A 36 -1.68 11.39 14.32
CA PHE A 36 -2.21 11.39 15.69
C PHE A 36 -2.45 12.79 16.26
N ALA A 37 -2.40 13.85 15.44
CA ALA A 37 -2.50 15.23 15.92
C ALA A 37 -3.89 15.61 16.45
N ASN A 38 -4.95 14.96 15.97
CA ASN A 38 -6.34 15.18 16.40
C ASN A 38 -7.24 14.00 16.02
N LEU A 39 -8.48 13.97 16.52
CA LEU A 39 -9.43 12.88 16.28
C LEU A 39 -9.71 12.60 14.80
N GLY A 40 -9.79 13.64 13.96
CA GLY A 40 -10.02 13.47 12.52
C GLY A 40 -8.83 12.81 11.81
N ALA A 41 -7.60 13.25 12.13
CA ALA A 41 -6.40 12.61 11.61
C ALA A 41 -6.27 11.16 12.11
N MET A 42 -6.62 10.90 13.37
CA MET A 42 -6.60 9.56 13.97
C MET A 42 -7.59 8.64 13.27
N GLN A 43 -8.81 9.11 12.98
CA GLN A 43 -9.82 8.35 12.23
C GLN A 43 -9.26 7.89 10.88
N ILE A 44 -8.68 8.81 10.09
CA ILE A 44 -8.08 8.49 8.78
C ILE A 44 -6.92 7.50 8.93
N THR A 45 -6.09 7.67 9.96
CA THR A 45 -4.97 6.75 10.25
C THR A 45 -5.47 5.34 10.55
N PHE A 46 -6.51 5.21 11.38
CA PHE A 46 -7.09 3.91 11.69
C PHE A 46 -7.80 3.28 10.48
N ASP A 47 -8.53 4.08 9.70
CA ASP A 47 -9.15 3.63 8.47
C ASP A 47 -8.09 3.06 7.49
N LEU A 48 -6.93 3.72 7.38
CA LEU A 48 -5.81 3.24 6.58
C LEU A 48 -5.26 1.91 7.10
N ILE A 49 -5.04 1.78 8.42
CA ILE A 49 -4.54 0.54 9.04
C ILE A 49 -5.51 -0.62 8.79
N ILE A 50 -6.81 -0.38 8.98
CA ILE A 50 -7.86 -1.39 8.77
C ILE A 50 -7.92 -1.77 7.28
N ALA A 51 -7.95 -0.80 6.38
CA ALA A 51 -7.97 -1.04 4.94
C ALA A 51 -6.74 -1.83 4.47
N CYS A 52 -5.54 -1.48 4.95
CA CYS A 52 -4.30 -2.20 4.65
C CYS A 52 -4.36 -3.65 5.16
N THR A 53 -4.87 -3.86 6.38
CA THR A 53 -5.01 -5.21 6.97
C THR A 53 -5.96 -6.09 6.15
N LEU A 54 -7.12 -5.54 5.75
CA LEU A 54 -8.08 -6.23 4.90
C LEU A 54 -7.47 -6.57 3.53
N LEU A 55 -6.78 -5.61 2.90
CA LEU A 55 -6.11 -5.81 1.61
C LEU A 55 -5.04 -6.90 1.68
N VAL A 56 -4.20 -6.91 2.72
CA VAL A 56 -3.22 -7.99 2.94
C VAL A 56 -3.95 -9.33 3.09
N GLY A 57 -5.09 -9.40 3.77
CA GLY A 57 -5.93 -10.59 3.85
C GLY A 57 -6.36 -11.12 2.47
N PHE A 58 -6.82 -10.24 1.58
CA PHE A 58 -7.18 -10.58 0.20
C PHE A 58 -5.97 -11.04 -0.62
N ILE A 59 -4.85 -10.31 -0.54
CA ILE A 59 -3.60 -10.66 -1.23
C ILE A 59 -3.11 -12.01 -0.76
N ALA A 60 -3.17 -12.29 0.55
CA ALA A 60 -2.74 -13.55 1.11
C ALA A 60 -3.60 -14.71 0.63
N ARG A 61 -4.92 -14.52 0.52
CA ARG A 61 -5.82 -15.53 -0.08
C ARG A 61 -5.52 -15.76 -1.56
N ASP A 62 -5.33 -14.71 -2.35
CA ASP A 62 -5.03 -14.81 -3.79
C ASP A 62 -3.66 -15.46 -4.05
N CYS A 63 -2.63 -15.09 -3.27
CA CYS A 63 -1.30 -15.69 -3.34
C CYS A 63 -1.34 -17.18 -2.99
N ARG A 64 -2.03 -17.56 -1.90
CA ARG A 64 -2.20 -18.97 -1.51
C ARG A 64 -2.89 -19.79 -2.60
N ALA A 65 -3.96 -19.27 -3.19
CA ALA A 65 -4.67 -19.93 -4.29
C ALA A 65 -3.80 -20.17 -5.53
N ARG A 66 -2.72 -19.39 -5.70
CA ARG A 66 -1.79 -19.46 -6.84
C ARG A 66 -0.42 -20.04 -6.49
N GLY A 67 -0.27 -20.61 -5.28
CA GLY A 67 1.00 -21.18 -4.81
C GLY A 67 2.15 -20.18 -4.69
N ARG A 68 1.87 -18.90 -4.42
CA ARG A 68 2.86 -17.83 -4.30
C ARG A 68 3.05 -17.38 -2.84
N PRO A 69 4.25 -16.90 -2.46
CA PRO A 69 4.46 -16.32 -1.13
C PRO A 69 3.71 -14.98 -1.00
N TRP A 70 2.93 -14.84 0.07
CA TRP A 70 2.17 -13.62 0.37
C TRP A 70 2.92 -12.64 1.29
N TRP A 71 3.87 -13.14 2.08
CA TRP A 71 4.57 -12.37 3.11
C TRP A 71 5.33 -11.13 2.59
N PRO A 72 5.93 -11.10 1.37
CA PRO A 72 6.62 -9.90 0.90
C PRO A 72 5.67 -8.71 0.76
N TRP A 73 4.44 -8.98 0.30
CA TRP A 73 3.40 -7.97 0.14
C TRP A 73 2.87 -7.49 1.48
N ALA A 74 2.78 -8.38 2.48
CA ALA A 74 2.42 -8.00 3.84
C ALA A 74 3.46 -7.07 4.47
N LEU A 75 4.75 -7.40 4.37
CA LEU A 75 5.82 -6.54 4.89
C LEU A 75 5.87 -5.19 4.18
N LEU A 76 5.71 -5.16 2.86
CA LEU A 76 5.68 -3.91 2.10
C LEU A 76 4.47 -3.06 2.51
N THR A 77 3.31 -3.68 2.71
CA THR A 77 2.12 -2.96 3.18
C THR A 77 2.29 -2.40 4.59
N LEU A 78 2.95 -3.13 5.50
CA LEU A 78 3.22 -2.66 6.85
C LEU A 78 4.22 -1.51 6.89
N ALA A 79 5.23 -1.52 6.00
CA ALA A 79 6.27 -0.51 5.97
C ALA A 79 5.82 0.79 5.28
N VAL A 80 5.08 0.68 4.17
CA VAL A 80 4.77 1.82 3.29
C VAL A 80 3.28 1.96 2.96
N GLY A 81 2.41 1.29 3.73
CA GLY A 81 0.96 1.40 3.59
C GLY A 81 0.44 0.90 2.24
N SER A 82 -0.39 1.70 1.59
CA SER A 82 -1.07 1.34 0.34
C SER A 82 -0.15 1.10 -0.86
N LEU A 83 1.15 1.46 -0.78
CA LEU A 83 2.15 1.11 -1.80
C LEU A 83 2.35 -0.42 -1.91
N GLY A 84 2.15 -1.19 -0.82
CA GLY A 84 2.18 -2.65 -0.83
C GLY A 84 1.14 -3.27 -1.76
N PRO A 85 -0.15 -3.00 -1.55
CA PRO A 85 -1.21 -3.47 -2.43
C PRO A 85 -1.10 -2.94 -3.87
N LEU A 86 -0.67 -1.68 -4.06
CA LEU A 86 -0.45 -1.13 -5.40
C LEU A 86 0.63 -1.90 -6.16
N ALA A 87 1.77 -2.18 -5.52
CA ALA A 87 2.82 -2.99 -6.09
C ALA A 87 2.35 -4.43 -6.40
N TYR A 88 1.50 -5.01 -5.55
CA TYR A 88 0.88 -6.32 -5.82
C TYR A 88 -0.01 -6.30 -7.07
N LEU A 89 -0.82 -5.25 -7.26
CA LEU A 89 -1.70 -5.12 -8.42
C LEU A 89 -0.93 -4.93 -9.73
N LEU A 90 0.21 -4.24 -9.66
CA LEU A 90 1.12 -4.08 -10.80
C LEU A 90 1.96 -5.34 -11.08
N TRP A 91 2.08 -6.25 -10.11
CA TRP A 91 2.84 -7.48 -10.27
C TRP A 91 2.27 -8.36 -11.39
N PRO A 92 3.11 -8.86 -12.32
CA PRO A 92 2.64 -9.71 -13.40
C PRO A 92 1.91 -10.97 -12.90
N ARG A 93 0.64 -11.07 -13.29
CA ARG A 93 -0.10 -12.34 -13.23
C ARG A 93 0.37 -13.18 -14.42
N ARG A 94 1.30 -14.12 -14.19
CA ARG A 94 1.53 -15.22 -15.16
C ARG A 94 0.18 -15.86 -15.41
N LYS A 95 -0.28 -15.81 -16.67
CA LYS A 95 -1.44 -16.60 -17.10
C LYS A 95 -1.07 -18.07 -16.87
N ALA A 96 -1.96 -18.81 -16.22
CA ALA A 96 -1.89 -20.26 -16.17
C ALA A 96 -2.11 -20.81 -17.57
#